data_AF-A0AAU5ZAS6-F1
#
_entry.id   AF-A0AAU5ZAS6-F1
#
_cell.length_a   1.000
_cell.length_b   1.000
_cell.length_c   1.000
_cell.angle_alpha   90.00
_cell.angle_beta   90.00
_cell.angle_gamma   90.00
#
_symmetry.space_group_name_H-M   'P 1'
#
loop_
_entity.id
_entity.type
_entity.pdbx_description
1 polymer ?
#
loop_
_entity_poly.entity_id
_entity_poly.type
_entity_poly.pdbx_seq_one_letter_code
_entity_poly.pdbx_strand_id
1 'polypeptide(L)'
;MSTTALAADALVGRQAPEVAPSPSGTPRRRPRIAGTTTEPLPVRGCSGEVLGRRAADVRRVDAGSTRVRRQAVAEAEAPALRLTRRGRMLLTAISVVVFGSAMVVLGLRVTGVLVPGPDFSHTVPVQVAPGQTLWSIAQDTNPTQDPPTVVEKIADLNKLASPADVVPGQTLQIPIAR
;
A
#
# COMPACT_ATOMS: atom_id res chain seq x y z
N MET A 1 -28.57 -40.55 45.14
CA MET A 1 -27.42 -39.97 45.87
C MET A 1 -27.12 -38.65 45.17
N SER A 2 -27.81 -37.55 45.51
CA SER A 2 -27.38 -36.53 46.50
C SER A 2 -26.07 -35.87 46.01
N THR A 3 -25.91 -34.57 45.75
CA THR A 3 -26.30 -33.37 46.53
C THR A 3 -26.08 -32.06 45.73
N THR A 4 -26.98 -31.09 46.02
CA THR A 4 -26.94 -29.61 45.98
C THR A 4 -25.60 -28.85 46.07
N ALA A 5 -25.54 -27.65 45.46
CA ALA A 5 -25.19 -26.31 46.03
C ALA A 5 -24.89 -25.32 44.88
N LEU A 6 -25.57 -24.17 44.64
CA LEU A 6 -25.96 -22.99 45.43
C LEU A 6 -24.89 -21.85 45.46
N ALA A 7 -25.26 -20.74 44.80
CA ALA A 7 -25.06 -19.30 45.07
C ALA A 7 -23.67 -18.63 45.11
N ALA A 8 -23.59 -17.46 44.43
CA ALA A 8 -23.12 -16.13 44.89
C ALA A 8 -22.84 -15.27 43.63
N ASP A 9 -23.74 -14.39 43.17
CA ASP A 9 -23.97 -13.01 43.61
C ASP A 9 -22.73 -12.27 44.14
N ALA A 10 -22.19 -11.33 43.36
CA ALA A 10 -21.34 -10.24 43.83
C ALA A 10 -21.19 -9.12 42.79
N LEU A 11 -21.89 -8.00 43.07
CA LEU A 11 -21.37 -6.61 43.08
C LEU A 11 -20.96 -6.00 41.72
N VAL A 12 -21.82 -5.22 41.09
CA VAL A 12 -22.03 -3.77 41.35
C VAL A 12 -20.74 -2.96 41.21
N GLY A 13 -20.57 -2.34 40.04
CA GLY A 13 -19.52 -1.38 39.75
C GLY A 13 -20.02 -0.31 38.79
N ARG A 14 -20.89 0.59 39.26
CA ARG A 14 -21.17 1.87 38.58
C ARG A 14 -21.14 2.97 39.63
N GLN A 15 -20.10 3.79 39.56
CA GLN A 15 -20.02 5.01 40.35
C GLN A 15 -19.68 6.16 39.40
N ALA A 16 -20.73 6.92 39.07
CA ALA A 16 -20.60 8.27 38.55
C ALA A 16 -20.63 9.23 39.76
N PRO A 17 -19.83 10.30 39.76
CA PRO A 17 -20.10 11.45 40.61
C PRO A 17 -20.92 12.50 39.88
N GLU A 18 -21.85 13.04 40.65
CA GLU A 18 -22.92 13.97 40.37
C GLU A 18 -22.48 15.44 40.62
N VAL A 19 -22.85 16.35 39.70
CA VAL A 19 -23.36 17.75 39.85
C VAL A 19 -22.52 18.75 40.70
N ALA A 20 -22.17 19.94 40.22
CA ALA A 20 -22.98 21.19 40.26
C ALA A 20 -22.22 22.41 39.62
N PRO A 21 -22.72 23.66 39.66
CA PRO A 21 -23.44 24.34 38.57
C PRO A 21 -22.74 25.62 38.03
N SER A 22 -23.27 26.13 36.91
CA SER A 22 -22.89 27.36 36.21
C SER A 22 -22.96 28.63 37.06
N PRO A 23 -22.01 29.59 36.90
CA PRO A 23 -22.29 30.99 37.14
C PRO A 23 -22.75 31.70 35.86
N SER A 24 -23.99 32.19 35.98
CA SER A 24 -24.69 33.15 35.14
C SER A 24 -23.92 34.46 34.93
N GLY A 25 -23.96 34.97 33.70
CA GLY A 25 -23.43 36.29 33.35
C GLY A 25 -23.79 36.71 31.93
N THR A 26 -24.99 37.27 31.75
CA THR A 26 -25.39 38.03 30.54
C THR A 26 -25.56 39.52 30.92
N PRO A 27 -25.67 40.46 29.98
CA PRO A 27 -24.56 41.06 29.22
C PRO A 27 -24.58 42.61 29.36
N ARG A 28 -23.44 43.31 29.31
CA ARG A 28 -23.45 44.79 29.18
C ARG A 28 -23.06 45.26 27.78
N ARG A 29 -24.11 45.72 27.08
CA ARG A 29 -24.14 46.43 25.79
C ARG A 29 -23.07 47.52 25.70
N ARG A 30 -22.25 47.47 24.64
CA ARG A 30 -21.69 48.69 24.05
C ARG A 30 -22.71 49.27 23.06
N PRO A 31 -22.96 50.59 23.04
CA PRO A 31 -23.84 51.20 22.05
C PRO A 31 -23.12 51.22 20.70
N ARG A 32 -23.67 50.56 19.69
CA ARG A 32 -23.22 50.72 18.29
C ARG A 32 -24.07 51.80 17.65
N ILE A 33 -23.37 52.83 17.19
CA ILE A 33 -23.82 54.07 16.59
C ILE A 33 -24.84 53.81 15.46
N ALA A 34 -25.94 54.56 15.49
CA ALA A 34 -26.98 54.54 14.45
C ALA A 34 -26.59 55.45 13.28
N GLY A 35 -26.80 54.93 12.06
CA GLY A 35 -26.35 55.47 10.77
C GLY A 35 -26.01 54.29 9.84
N THR A 36 -26.90 53.36 9.55
CA THR A 36 -27.96 53.44 8.53
C THR A 36 -27.48 54.02 7.19
N THR A 37 -26.84 53.18 6.38
CA THR A 37 -27.47 52.80 5.13
C THR A 37 -27.05 51.39 4.75
N THR A 38 -28.06 50.55 4.53
CA THR A 38 -27.94 49.31 3.78
C THR A 38 -27.73 49.73 2.33
N GLU A 39 -26.52 49.56 1.81
CA GLU A 39 -26.36 49.44 0.36
C GLU A 39 -25.39 48.30 0.05
N PRO A 40 -25.89 47.15 -0.43
CA PRO A 40 -25.05 46.09 -0.93
C PRO A 40 -24.89 46.24 -2.44
N LEU A 41 -23.85 46.91 -2.96
CA LEU A 41 -23.52 46.88 -4.40
C LEU A 41 -22.06 47.29 -4.70
N PRO A 42 -21.44 46.88 -5.83
CA PRO A 42 -21.79 45.80 -6.76
C PRO A 42 -20.69 44.72 -6.83
N VAL A 43 -21.12 43.50 -7.16
CA VAL A 43 -20.28 42.47 -7.75
C VAL A 43 -19.63 43.03 -9.02
N ARG A 44 -18.31 43.06 -9.11
CA ARG A 44 -17.59 43.14 -10.39
C ARG A 44 -16.92 41.81 -10.67
N GLY A 45 -17.72 40.92 -11.26
CA GLY A 45 -17.19 39.84 -12.08
C GLY A 45 -16.57 40.38 -13.36
N CYS A 46 -15.89 39.48 -14.07
CA CYS A 46 -15.11 39.67 -15.29
C CYS A 46 -13.71 40.25 -14.99
N SER A 47 -12.67 39.41 -14.97
CA SER A 47 -12.10 38.70 -16.13
C SER A 47 -11.73 39.69 -17.24
N GLY A 48 -10.45 39.77 -17.54
CA GLY A 48 -9.88 40.67 -18.52
C GLY A 48 -8.47 41.05 -18.11
N GLU A 49 -7.48 40.42 -18.74
CA GLU A 49 -6.08 40.83 -18.73
C GLU A 49 -5.96 42.33 -18.96
N VAL A 50 -5.64 43.08 -17.91
CA VAL A 50 -5.09 44.43 -18.08
C VAL A 50 -3.59 44.31 -17.91
N LEU A 51 -2.97 44.07 -19.07
CA LEU A 51 -1.68 44.60 -19.48
C LEU A 51 -0.73 44.93 -18.34
N GLY A 52 0.29 44.07 -18.22
CA GLY A 52 1.48 44.33 -17.44
C GLY A 52 1.97 45.77 -17.67
N ARG A 53 1.81 46.59 -16.63
CA ARG A 53 2.90 47.32 -16.00
C ARG A 53 4.01 47.74 -16.98
N ARG A 54 3.77 48.79 -17.78
CA ARG A 54 4.85 49.60 -18.35
C ARG A 54 5.55 50.32 -17.20
N ALA A 55 6.58 49.67 -16.66
CA ALA A 55 7.57 50.29 -15.80
C ALA A 55 8.94 50.01 -16.43
N ALA A 56 9.40 50.95 -17.26
CA ALA A 56 10.82 51.23 -17.49
C ALA A 56 10.93 52.47 -18.39
N ASP A 57 10.70 53.63 -17.77
CA ASP A 57 11.48 54.82 -18.11
C ASP A 57 12.93 54.52 -17.71
N VAL A 58 13.87 54.50 -18.67
CA VAL A 58 15.14 55.24 -18.61
C VAL A 58 15.71 55.26 -20.04
N ARG A 59 15.62 56.42 -20.67
CA ARG A 59 16.41 56.80 -21.83
C ARG A 59 17.80 57.25 -21.34
N ARG A 60 18.85 56.46 -21.58
CA ARG A 60 20.21 56.99 -21.78
C ARG A 60 20.95 56.18 -22.82
N VAL A 61 21.32 56.91 -23.86
CA VAL A 61 22.24 56.55 -24.93
C VAL A 61 23.64 56.53 -24.32
N ASP A 62 24.40 55.46 -24.50
CA ASP A 62 25.80 55.57 -24.92
C ASP A 62 26.40 54.24 -25.39
N ALA A 63 27.41 54.40 -26.25
CA ALA A 63 27.95 53.44 -27.19
C ALA A 63 28.84 52.34 -26.59
N GLY A 64 28.93 51.22 -27.34
CA GLY A 64 30.13 50.39 -27.40
C GLY A 64 30.13 49.14 -26.52
N SER A 65 29.89 47.98 -27.14
CA SER A 65 30.64 46.73 -26.91
C SER A 65 29.79 45.57 -27.43
N THR A 66 30.25 44.97 -28.53
CA THR A 66 29.84 43.66 -29.04
C THR A 66 30.07 42.58 -27.97
N ARG A 67 29.11 42.42 -27.06
CA ARG A 67 29.01 41.20 -26.24
C ARG A 67 28.18 40.20 -27.01
N VAL A 68 28.90 39.23 -27.57
CA VAL A 68 28.50 37.85 -27.82
C VAL A 68 27.08 37.58 -27.33
N ARG A 69 26.14 37.54 -28.28
CA ARG A 69 24.81 36.97 -28.12
C ARG A 69 24.98 35.51 -27.77
N ARG A 70 25.27 35.22 -26.49
CA ARG A 70 25.00 33.91 -25.90
C ARG A 70 23.49 33.77 -25.98
N GLN A 71 23.04 33.15 -27.06
CA GLN A 71 21.72 32.58 -27.17
C GLN A 71 21.56 31.70 -25.93
N ALA A 72 20.83 32.22 -24.94
CA ALA A 72 20.20 31.38 -23.96
C ALA A 72 19.39 30.38 -24.78
N VAL A 73 19.87 29.15 -24.83
CA VAL A 73 19.04 28.00 -25.09
C VAL A 73 17.98 28.09 -24.01
N ALA A 74 16.86 28.72 -24.35
CA ALA A 74 15.65 28.65 -23.56
C ALA A 74 15.24 27.19 -23.66
N GLU A 75 15.81 26.38 -22.78
CA GLU A 75 15.29 25.10 -22.38
C GLU A 75 13.81 25.35 -22.14
N ALA A 76 12.98 24.80 -23.02
CA ALA A 76 11.54 24.96 -22.96
C ALA A 76 11.09 24.24 -21.69
N GLU A 77 11.17 24.96 -20.58
CA GLU A 77 10.73 24.52 -19.27
C GLU A 77 9.25 24.18 -19.42
N ALA A 78 8.98 22.88 -19.44
CA ALA A 78 7.64 22.37 -19.66
C ALA A 78 6.69 23.08 -18.69
N PRO A 79 5.54 23.59 -19.15
CA PRO A 79 4.65 24.38 -18.32
C PRO A 79 4.33 23.61 -17.04
N ALA A 80 4.71 24.18 -15.90
CA ALA A 80 4.58 23.54 -14.60
C ALA A 80 3.10 23.22 -14.35
N LEU A 81 2.73 21.95 -14.57
CA LEU A 81 1.38 21.43 -14.40
C LEU A 81 0.94 21.65 -12.96
N ARG A 82 0.12 22.69 -12.74
CA ARG A 82 -0.49 22.97 -11.43
C ARG A 82 -1.64 22.01 -11.20
N LEU A 83 -1.31 20.81 -10.76
CA LEU A 83 -2.30 19.85 -10.28
C LEU A 83 -3.09 20.49 -9.13
N THR A 84 -4.40 20.58 -9.31
CA THR A 84 -5.31 20.94 -8.23
C THR A 84 -5.15 19.91 -7.11
N ARG A 85 -5.42 20.30 -5.85
CA ARG A 85 -5.30 19.41 -4.68
C ARG A 85 -5.96 18.04 -4.89
N ARG A 86 -7.04 18.00 -5.67
CA ARG A 86 -7.76 16.78 -6.09
C ARG A 86 -6.98 15.92 -7.08
N GLY A 87 -6.33 16.53 -8.08
CA GLY A 87 -5.47 15.83 -9.04
C GLY A 87 -4.26 15.18 -8.37
N ARG A 88 -3.67 15.82 -7.36
CA ARG A 88 -2.57 15.23 -6.59
C ARG A 88 -3.03 14.00 -5.78
N MET A 89 -4.21 14.05 -5.15
CA MET A 89 -4.79 12.90 -4.44
C MET A 89 -5.07 11.72 -5.37
N LEU A 90 -5.61 11.98 -6.56
CA LEU A 90 -5.88 10.93 -7.54
C LEU A 90 -4.57 10.25 -8.02
N LEU A 91 -3.54 11.04 -8.34
CA LEU A 91 -2.24 10.49 -8.74
C LEU A 91 -1.60 9.65 -7.64
N THR A 92 -1.67 10.09 -6.38
CA THR A 92 -1.17 9.28 -5.26
C THR A 92 -1.97 7.99 -5.10
N ALA A 93 -3.30 8.04 -5.23
CA ALA A 93 -4.14 6.85 -5.13
C ALA A 93 -3.83 5.84 -6.25
N ILE A 94 -3.74 6.30 -7.49
CA ILE A 94 -3.36 5.46 -8.64
C ILE A 94 -1.96 4.87 -8.43
N SER A 95 -1.00 5.68 -7.99
CA SER A 95 0.35 5.22 -7.70
C SER A 95 0.34 4.10 -6.66
N VAL A 96 -0.34 4.29 -5.53
CA VAL A 96 -0.46 3.25 -4.48
C VAL A 96 -1.09 1.97 -5.02
N VAL A 97 -2.13 2.07 -5.85
CA VAL A 97 -2.76 0.88 -6.45
C VAL A 97 -1.81 0.16 -7.40
N VAL A 98 -1.09 0.89 -8.26
CA VAL A 98 -0.14 0.30 -9.22
C VAL A 98 1.04 -0.34 -8.49
N PHE A 99 1.70 0.37 -7.57
CA PHE A 99 2.82 -0.19 -6.82
C PHE A 99 2.37 -1.29 -5.86
N GLY A 100 1.21 -1.13 -5.21
CA GLY A 100 0.64 -2.13 -4.32
C GLY A 100 0.31 -3.43 -5.06
N SER A 101 -0.35 -3.35 -6.21
CA SER A 101 -0.65 -4.54 -7.03
C SER A 101 0.63 -5.19 -7.57
N ALA A 102 1.63 -4.42 -7.99
CA ALA A 102 2.92 -4.98 -8.40
C ALA A 102 3.63 -5.72 -7.26
N MET A 103 3.63 -5.16 -6.04
CA MET A 103 4.18 -5.82 -4.85
C MET A 103 3.43 -7.11 -4.51
N VAL A 104 2.09 -7.11 -4.59
CA VAL A 104 1.28 -8.30 -4.37
C VAL A 104 1.61 -9.37 -5.42
N VAL A 105 1.61 -9.02 -6.70
CA VAL A 105 1.93 -9.96 -7.79
C VAL A 105 3.33 -10.53 -7.63
N LEU A 106 4.32 -9.69 -7.31
CA LEU A 106 5.69 -10.13 -7.08
C LEU A 106 5.78 -11.04 -5.84
N GLY A 107 5.10 -10.69 -4.76
CA GLY A 107 4.99 -11.52 -3.56
C GLY A 107 4.40 -12.89 -3.87
N LEU A 108 3.31 -12.95 -4.64
CA LEU A 108 2.68 -14.22 -5.04
C LEU A 108 3.53 -15.04 -6.02
N ARG A 109 4.40 -14.39 -6.80
CA ARG A 109 5.39 -15.09 -7.65
C ARG A 109 6.48 -15.72 -6.79
N VAL A 110 6.98 -14.99 -5.78
CA VAL A 110 8.00 -15.49 -4.84
C VAL A 110 7.48 -16.67 -4.02
N THR A 111 6.21 -16.65 -3.62
CA THR A 111 5.59 -17.78 -2.90
C THR A 111 5.16 -18.93 -3.82
N GLY A 112 5.44 -18.86 -5.13
CA GLY A 112 5.07 -19.90 -6.08
C GLY A 112 3.57 -19.98 -6.43
N VAL A 113 2.70 -19.20 -5.78
CA VAL A 113 1.24 -19.21 -5.99
C VAL A 113 0.85 -18.87 -7.43
N LEU A 114 1.60 -17.95 -8.06
CA LEU A 114 1.32 -17.54 -9.44
C LEU A 114 2.04 -18.38 -10.50
N VAL A 115 2.99 -19.23 -10.11
CA VAL A 115 3.75 -20.09 -11.03
C VAL A 115 2.98 -21.41 -11.16
N PRO A 116 2.63 -21.86 -12.38
CA PRO A 116 2.06 -23.19 -12.56
C PRO A 116 3.04 -24.22 -12.01
N GLY A 117 2.62 -24.96 -10.97
CA GLY A 117 3.43 -26.04 -10.41
C GLY A 117 3.59 -27.19 -11.40
N PRO A 118 4.55 -28.10 -11.16
CA PRO A 118 4.72 -29.31 -11.98
C PRO A 118 3.43 -30.13 -12.08
N ASP A 119 3.10 -30.53 -13.31
CA ASP A 119 1.95 -31.41 -13.60
C ASP A 119 2.32 -32.85 -13.28
N PHE A 120 1.86 -33.35 -12.13
CA PHE A 120 2.03 -34.73 -11.73
C PHE A 120 0.94 -35.63 -12.32
N SER A 121 1.33 -36.66 -13.07
CA SER A 121 0.41 -37.53 -13.80
C SER A 121 -0.10 -38.71 -12.98
N HIS A 122 0.76 -39.33 -12.17
CA HIS A 122 0.44 -40.53 -11.40
C HIS A 122 1.42 -40.71 -10.24
N THR A 123 1.12 -41.64 -9.33
CA THR A 123 1.93 -41.91 -8.12
C THR A 123 2.36 -43.37 -8.09
N VAL A 124 3.62 -43.62 -7.72
CA VAL A 124 4.22 -44.95 -7.65
C VAL A 124 4.77 -45.23 -6.25
N PRO A 125 4.52 -46.41 -5.65
CA PRO A 125 5.15 -46.81 -4.39
C PRO A 125 6.62 -47.22 -4.64
N VAL A 126 7.54 -46.60 -3.89
CA VAL A 126 8.98 -46.91 -3.95
C VAL A 126 9.48 -47.15 -2.53
N GLN A 127 10.26 -48.22 -2.37
CA GLN A 127 10.91 -48.51 -1.10
C GLN A 127 12.26 -47.80 -1.02
N VAL A 128 12.51 -47.11 0.09
CA VAL A 128 13.74 -46.34 0.29
C VAL A 128 14.91 -47.27 0.62
N ALA A 129 15.98 -47.20 -0.15
CA ALA A 129 17.20 -47.94 0.11
C ALA A 129 18.07 -47.27 1.19
N PRO A 130 18.95 -48.01 1.90
CA PRO A 130 19.91 -47.42 2.82
C PRO A 130 20.79 -46.36 2.14
N GLY A 131 20.90 -45.17 2.75
CA GLY A 131 21.66 -44.05 2.19
C GLY A 131 20.94 -43.25 1.09
N GLN A 132 19.74 -43.68 0.70
CA GLN A 132 18.92 -42.95 -0.27
C GLN A 132 18.15 -41.82 0.43
N THR A 133 18.04 -40.68 -0.24
CA THR A 133 17.34 -39.48 0.25
C THR A 133 16.21 -39.09 -0.69
N LEU A 134 15.23 -38.30 -0.22
CA LEU A 134 14.19 -37.76 -1.10
C LEU A 134 14.78 -36.97 -2.27
N TRP A 135 15.88 -36.27 -2.03
CA TRP A 135 16.59 -35.50 -3.04
C TRP A 135 17.15 -36.38 -4.16
N SER A 136 17.79 -37.51 -3.82
CA SER A 136 18.24 -38.47 -4.83
C SER A 136 17.07 -39.09 -5.58
N ILE A 137 16.00 -39.48 -4.87
CA ILE A 137 14.85 -40.13 -5.50
C ILE A 137 14.11 -39.16 -6.43
N ALA A 138 13.98 -37.89 -6.04
CA ALA A 138 13.35 -36.86 -6.86
C ALA A 138 14.12 -36.63 -8.16
N GLN A 139 15.46 -36.55 -8.11
CA GLN A 139 16.29 -36.44 -9.32
C GLN A 139 16.21 -37.67 -10.21
N ASP A 140 16.20 -38.87 -9.62
CA ASP A 140 16.12 -40.12 -10.39
C ASP A 140 14.76 -40.29 -11.07
N THR A 141 13.69 -39.89 -10.39
CA THR A 141 12.31 -40.12 -10.85
C THR A 141 11.79 -38.99 -11.75
N ASN A 142 12.16 -37.75 -11.45
CA ASN A 142 11.66 -36.54 -12.13
C ASN A 142 12.83 -35.61 -12.53
N PRO A 143 13.72 -36.03 -13.45
CA PRO A 143 14.94 -35.29 -13.78
C PRO A 143 14.68 -33.96 -14.50
N THR A 144 13.51 -33.79 -15.10
CA THR A 144 13.12 -32.56 -15.82
C THR A 144 12.54 -31.49 -14.91
N GLN A 145 12.22 -31.83 -13.67
CA GLN A 145 11.57 -30.95 -12.70
C GLN A 145 12.57 -30.43 -11.67
N ASP A 146 12.23 -29.31 -11.04
CA ASP A 146 13.04 -28.76 -9.95
C ASP A 146 13.00 -29.69 -8.72
N PRO A 147 14.15 -30.25 -8.27
CA PRO A 147 14.17 -31.21 -7.17
C PRO A 147 13.54 -30.72 -5.86
N PRO A 148 13.75 -29.46 -5.39
CA PRO A 148 13.10 -28.92 -4.20
C PRO A 148 11.57 -29.02 -4.25
N THR A 149 10.95 -28.64 -5.37
CA THR A 149 9.49 -28.70 -5.53
C THR A 149 8.95 -30.13 -5.49
N VAL A 150 9.68 -31.07 -6.10
CA VAL A 150 9.30 -32.49 -6.09
C VAL A 150 9.47 -33.08 -4.69
N VAL A 151 10.53 -32.72 -3.97
CA VAL A 151 10.80 -33.17 -2.60
C VAL A 151 9.70 -32.69 -1.64
N GLU A 152 9.31 -31.42 -1.71
CA GLU A 152 8.18 -30.89 -0.94
C GLU A 152 6.90 -31.64 -1.26
N LYS A 153 6.63 -31.89 -2.54
CA LYS A 153 5.46 -32.66 -2.95
C LYS A 153 5.45 -34.09 -2.41
N ILE A 154 6.61 -34.77 -2.43
CA ILE A 154 6.75 -36.12 -1.87
C ILE A 154 6.50 -36.08 -0.36
N ALA A 155 7.07 -35.10 0.35
CA ALA A 155 6.89 -34.93 1.78
C ALA A 155 5.41 -34.71 2.14
N ASP A 156 4.73 -33.81 1.42
CA ASP A 156 3.30 -33.53 1.59
C ASP A 156 2.43 -34.77 1.35
N LEU A 157 2.70 -35.50 0.26
CA LEU A 157 1.92 -36.67 -0.12
C LEU A 157 2.07 -37.82 0.90
N ASN A 158 3.26 -37.95 1.49
CA ASN A 158 3.55 -38.97 2.50
C ASN A 158 3.40 -38.49 3.95
N LYS A 159 2.94 -37.25 4.17
CA LYS A 159 2.75 -36.62 5.49
C LYS A 159 4.02 -36.65 6.35
N LEU A 160 5.18 -36.40 5.72
CA LEU A 160 6.45 -36.29 6.43
C LEU A 160 6.55 -34.90 7.11
N ALA A 161 7.07 -34.85 8.34
CA ALA A 161 7.23 -33.60 9.08
C ALA A 161 8.36 -32.74 8.51
N SER A 162 9.43 -33.39 8.05
CA SER A 162 10.53 -32.79 7.32
C SER A 162 10.91 -33.70 6.14
N PRO A 163 11.35 -33.14 5.00
CA PRO A 163 11.90 -33.93 3.90
C PRO A 163 13.13 -34.77 4.27
N ALA A 164 13.80 -34.45 5.38
CA ALA A 164 14.95 -35.20 5.88
C ALA A 164 14.55 -36.42 6.74
N ASP A 165 13.29 -36.52 7.18
CA ASP A 165 12.83 -37.55 8.13
C ASP A 165 12.45 -38.86 7.42
N VAL A 166 13.33 -39.35 6.55
CA VAL A 166 13.10 -40.59 5.80
C VAL A 166 13.86 -41.75 6.42
N VAL A 167 13.17 -42.88 6.58
CA VAL A 167 13.73 -44.10 7.16
C VAL A 167 13.98 -45.15 6.06
N PRO A 168 15.18 -45.75 5.98
CA PRO A 168 15.43 -46.87 5.08
C PRO A 168 14.42 -48.02 5.28
N GLY A 169 13.96 -48.63 4.18
CA GLY A 169 12.95 -49.67 4.17
C GLY A 169 11.50 -49.16 4.17
N GLN A 170 11.28 -47.85 4.40
CA GLN A 170 9.97 -47.21 4.29
C GLN A 170 9.48 -47.24 2.84
N THR A 171 8.19 -47.52 2.64
CA THR A 171 7.54 -47.37 1.33
C THR A 171 6.95 -45.98 1.23
N LEU A 172 7.42 -45.20 0.26
CA LEU A 172 6.96 -43.85 -0.02
C LEU A 172 6.21 -43.82 -1.35
N GLN A 173 5.17 -43.00 -1.40
CA GLN A 173 4.39 -42.72 -2.59
C GLN A 173 5.03 -41.55 -3.33
N ILE A 174 5.45 -41.77 -4.58
CA ILE A 174 6.25 -40.81 -5.34
C ILE A 174 5.46 -40.32 -6.53
N PRO A 175 5.23 -39.00 -6.67
CA PRO A 175 4.54 -38.46 -7.82
C PRO A 175 5.48 -38.41 -9.03
N ILE A 176 4.97 -38.80 -10.19
CA ILE A 176 5.68 -38.77 -11.47
C ILE A 176 5.14 -37.57 -12.26
N ALA A 177 6.01 -36.62 -12.54
CA ALA A 177 5.73 -35.47 -13.39
C ALA A 177 5.67 -35.90 -14.86
N ARG A 178 4.81 -35.21 -15.63
CA ARG A 178 4.68 -35.42 -17.06
C ARG A 178 5.78 -34.70 -17.84
#